data_AF-A0A524Q2J3-F1
#
_entry.id   AF-A0A524Q2J3-F1
#
_cell.length_a   1.000
_cell.length_b   1.000
_cell.length_c   1.000
_cell.angle_alpha   90.00
_cell.angle_beta   90.00
_cell.angle_gamma   90.00
#
_symmetry.space_group_name_H-M   'P 1'
#
loop_
_entity.id
_entity.type
_entity.pdbx_description
1 polymer ?
#
loop_
_entity_poly.entity_id
_entity_poly.type
_entity_poly.pdbx_seq_one_letter_code
_entity_poly.pdbx_strand_id
1 'polypeptide(L)'
;MKTRKLTLSLILACGSIAAALAVFLLVDGNPDLVPVNIIPDHGYITQEDYWHYIDRQGFDHPDPASLFEKGLVNKHTLPFFFFLNETYRGLGAAEQSEAVRAHMQLILATPEKAQRMFELYRAHEEYRKELMGNHDRWFSRLAPGEMIASLRDLQKFRRVRFGREAADALFGVEVKSLEYTIRKHAIITGKRAGGIEKEKRLTRLRLEMWGDQSETIDSRLTPAQRCEEKINIYENDFADLGEKERLDRIRGIRLEFFPPEEVNRLEGADRRSRNTRKKDRDYYRRSRPILDARDLTETEKNEKLMDLQNEIYGTPGGSGLR
;
A
#
# COMPACT_ATOMS: atom_id res chain seq x y z
N MET A 1 -2.56 -27.68 6.09
CA MET A 1 -2.78 -26.44 5.33
C MET A 1 -3.26 -25.36 6.30
N LYS A 2 -2.35 -24.51 6.81
CA LYS A 2 -2.68 -23.37 7.68
C LYS A 2 -3.27 -22.25 6.81
N THR A 3 -4.56 -22.01 6.93
CA THR A 3 -5.26 -20.90 6.28
C THR A 3 -4.79 -19.58 6.87
N ARG A 4 -4.08 -18.79 6.06
CA ARG A 4 -3.70 -17.40 6.34
C ARG A 4 -4.96 -16.54 6.47
N LYS A 5 -5.58 -16.51 7.65
CA LYS A 5 -6.54 -15.47 8.07
C LYS A 5 -5.78 -14.31 8.72
N LEU A 6 -4.95 -13.59 7.95
CA LEU A 6 -4.11 -12.51 8.47
C LEU A 6 -4.25 -11.19 7.69
N THR A 7 -5.36 -10.99 6.98
CA THR A 7 -5.49 -9.85 6.04
C THR A 7 -6.39 -8.69 6.48
N LEU A 8 -7.09 -8.76 7.62
CA LEU A 8 -7.94 -7.64 8.05
C LEU A 8 -7.56 -7.00 9.41
N SER A 9 -7.04 -7.76 10.37
CA SER A 9 -6.86 -7.26 11.74
C SER A 9 -5.69 -6.28 11.91
N LEU A 10 -4.70 -6.29 11.00
CA LEU A 10 -3.56 -5.36 11.05
C LEU A 10 -3.89 -3.94 10.56
N ILE A 11 -5.09 -3.75 9.97
CA ILE A 11 -5.65 -2.44 9.64
C ILE A 11 -5.98 -1.65 10.93
N LEU A 12 -6.04 -2.28 12.10
CA LEU A 12 -6.41 -1.56 13.32
C LEU A 12 -5.23 -0.98 14.12
N ALA A 13 -3.97 -1.32 13.82
CA ALA A 13 -2.81 -0.66 14.42
C ALA A 13 -2.28 0.54 13.59
N CYS A 14 -2.41 0.47 12.25
CA CYS A 14 -1.92 1.48 11.29
C CYS A 14 -2.96 1.88 10.20
N GLY A 15 -4.14 1.28 10.18
CA GLY A 15 -4.87 1.13 8.91
C GLY A 15 -5.86 2.22 8.53
N SER A 16 -6.01 3.30 9.30
CA SER A 16 -6.67 4.49 8.77
C SER A 16 -5.76 5.26 7.80
N ILE A 17 -4.44 5.38 8.05
CA ILE A 17 -3.53 5.98 7.07
C ILE A 17 -3.35 5.07 5.87
N ALA A 18 -3.22 3.75 6.06
CA ALA A 18 -3.06 2.83 4.92
C ALA A 18 -4.31 2.80 4.01
N ALA A 19 -5.53 2.93 4.57
CA ALA A 19 -6.76 3.05 3.80
C ALA A 19 -6.88 4.42 3.11
N ALA A 20 -6.57 5.52 3.80
CA ALA A 20 -6.49 6.85 3.20
C ALA A 20 -5.43 6.92 2.09
N LEU A 21 -4.29 6.23 2.27
CA LEU A 21 -3.23 6.07 1.28
C LEU A 21 -3.71 5.25 0.09
N ALA A 22 -4.47 4.17 0.30
CA ALA A 22 -5.04 3.39 -0.79
C ALA A 22 -6.05 4.20 -1.63
N VAL A 23 -6.86 5.05 -0.99
CA VAL A 23 -7.74 6.00 -1.69
C VAL A 23 -6.93 7.10 -2.39
N PHE A 24 -5.89 7.62 -1.73
CA PHE A 24 -4.98 8.61 -2.30
C PHE A 24 -4.24 8.11 -3.54
N LEU A 25 -3.78 6.86 -3.57
CA LEU A 25 -3.13 6.26 -4.74
C LEU A 25 -4.05 6.23 -5.97
N LEU A 26 -5.35 6.53 -5.81
CA LEU A 26 -6.35 6.65 -6.87
C LEU A 26 -6.69 8.11 -7.24
N VAL A 27 -6.13 9.11 -6.55
CA VAL A 27 -6.43 10.54 -6.74
C VAL A 27 -5.23 11.28 -7.34
N ASP A 28 -5.45 11.97 -8.46
CA ASP A 28 -4.45 12.83 -9.10
C ASP A 28 -4.02 13.99 -8.17
N GLY A 29 -2.72 14.14 -7.93
CA GLY A 29 -2.17 15.18 -7.06
C GLY A 29 -1.04 16.00 -7.70
N ASN A 30 -1.12 17.33 -7.58
CA ASN A 30 -0.01 18.28 -7.73
C ASN A 30 -0.16 19.30 -6.58
N PRO A 31 0.86 19.55 -5.74
CA PRO A 31 2.03 20.34 -6.12
C PRO A 31 3.37 19.72 -5.67
N ASP A 32 4.47 20.30 -6.14
CA ASP A 32 5.83 20.07 -5.62
C ASP A 32 5.81 20.04 -4.08
N LEU A 33 5.88 18.84 -3.51
CA LEU A 33 5.98 18.65 -2.07
C LEU A 33 7.37 19.13 -1.65
N VAL A 34 7.42 20.20 -0.87
CA VAL A 34 8.64 20.65 -0.20
C VAL A 34 9.20 19.48 0.62
N PRO A 35 10.51 19.25 0.67
CA PRO A 35 11.12 18.31 1.60
C PRO A 35 10.58 18.49 3.01
N VAL A 36 9.99 17.43 3.57
CA VAL A 36 9.56 17.41 4.97
C VAL A 36 10.12 16.14 5.58
N ASN A 37 11.42 16.08 5.85
CA ASN A 37 12.00 14.95 6.58
C ASN A 37 11.44 14.92 8.02
N ILE A 38 10.25 14.33 8.21
CA ILE A 38 9.53 14.32 9.51
C ILE A 38 10.38 13.58 10.55
N ILE A 39 11.06 12.53 10.08
CA ILE A 39 12.16 11.87 10.75
C ILE A 39 13.46 12.38 10.10
N PRO A 40 14.21 13.30 10.74
CA PRO A 40 15.32 14.01 10.11
C PRO A 40 16.59 13.17 9.97
N ASP A 41 16.80 12.16 10.82
CA ASP A 41 18.03 11.35 10.82
C ASP A 41 17.85 10.03 10.08
N HIS A 42 18.75 9.75 9.14
CA HIS A 42 18.79 8.47 8.42
C HIS A 42 19.41 7.34 9.26
N GLY A 43 20.14 7.66 10.34
CA GLY A 43 21.02 6.72 11.05
C GLY A 43 20.33 5.64 11.90
N TYR A 44 19.06 5.79 12.25
CA TYR A 44 18.37 4.88 13.17
C TYR A 44 17.34 3.96 12.51
N ILE A 45 17.00 4.18 11.24
CA ILE A 45 16.04 3.36 10.49
C ILE A 45 16.75 2.74 9.32
N THR A 46 16.96 1.43 9.40
CA THR A 46 17.62 0.66 8.36
C THR A 46 16.63 0.20 7.29
N GLN A 47 17.16 -0.26 6.15
CA GLN A 47 16.41 -0.97 5.13
C GLN A 47 15.68 -2.20 5.69
N GLU A 48 16.31 -2.93 6.63
CA GLU A 48 15.68 -4.08 7.28
C GLU A 48 14.44 -3.67 8.09
N ASP A 49 14.51 -2.55 8.80
CA ASP A 49 13.37 -2.03 9.57
C ASP A 49 12.21 -1.64 8.65
N TYR A 50 12.51 -0.95 7.54
CA TYR A 50 11.55 -0.60 6.50
C TYR A 50 10.86 -1.85 5.92
N TRP A 51 11.64 -2.87 5.62
CA TRP A 51 11.17 -4.12 5.07
C TRP A 51 10.32 -4.93 6.06
N HIS A 52 10.74 -5.01 7.30
CA HIS A 52 9.98 -5.63 8.38
C HIS A 52 8.62 -4.94 8.55
N TYR A 53 8.59 -3.60 8.46
CA TYR A 53 7.36 -2.82 8.50
C TYR A 53 6.41 -3.13 7.33
N ILE A 54 6.94 -3.17 6.09
CA ILE A 54 6.12 -3.45 4.90
C ILE A 54 5.57 -4.88 4.88
N ASP A 55 6.38 -5.86 5.30
CA ASP A 55 5.98 -7.26 5.32
C ASP A 55 4.89 -7.55 6.36
N ARG A 56 4.65 -6.62 7.30
CA ARG A 56 3.64 -6.77 8.34
C ARG A 56 3.82 -8.09 9.10
N GLN A 57 5.06 -8.46 9.38
CA GLN A 57 5.35 -9.71 10.07
C GLN A 57 4.65 -9.69 11.43
N GLY A 58 3.89 -10.75 11.71
CA GLY A 58 3.26 -10.94 13.02
C GLY A 58 4.32 -11.16 14.09
N PHE A 59 3.91 -11.09 15.35
CA PHE A 59 4.78 -11.44 16.47
C PHE A 59 4.72 -12.96 16.69
N ASP A 60 5.73 -13.68 16.24
CA ASP A 60 5.93 -15.11 16.48
C ASP A 60 7.41 -15.33 16.81
N HIS A 61 7.73 -15.29 18.10
CA HIS A 61 9.10 -15.46 18.58
C HIS A 61 9.12 -16.48 19.72
N PRO A 62 10.00 -17.51 19.67
CA PRO A 62 10.04 -18.58 20.67
C PRO A 62 10.48 -18.08 22.06
N ASP A 63 11.22 -16.97 22.11
CA ASP A 63 11.65 -16.32 23.34
C ASP A 63 11.41 -14.80 23.27
N PRO A 64 10.19 -14.32 23.58
CA PRO A 64 9.87 -12.90 23.57
C PRO A 64 10.77 -12.03 24.46
N ALA A 65 11.34 -12.60 25.53
CA ALA A 65 12.15 -11.86 26.50
C ALA A 65 13.45 -11.34 25.87
N SER A 66 14.09 -12.19 25.07
CA SER A 66 15.34 -11.86 24.37
C SER A 66 15.24 -10.61 23.49
N LEU A 67 14.06 -10.34 22.92
CA LEU A 67 13.80 -9.17 22.07
C LEU A 67 13.85 -7.84 22.82
N PHE A 68 13.78 -7.86 24.15
CA PHE A 68 13.73 -6.67 25.01
C PHE A 68 14.92 -6.57 25.98
N GLU A 69 15.97 -7.37 25.78
CA GLU A 69 17.17 -7.34 26.64
C GLU A 69 17.87 -5.98 26.60
N LYS A 70 18.08 -5.46 25.39
CA LYS A 70 18.78 -4.20 25.12
C LYS A 70 17.93 -2.95 25.33
N GLY A 71 16.61 -3.11 25.49
CA GLY A 71 15.67 -2.00 25.69
C GLY A 71 14.22 -2.40 25.39
N LEU A 72 13.28 -1.75 26.07
CA LEU A 72 11.84 -2.01 25.94
C LEU A 72 11.22 -1.38 24.69
N VAL A 73 11.86 -0.34 24.14
CA VAL A 73 11.39 0.42 22.98
C VAL A 73 12.25 0.04 21.79
N ASN A 74 11.70 -0.75 20.87
CA ASN A 74 12.37 -1.20 19.65
C ASN A 74 11.33 -1.65 18.59
N LYS A 75 11.81 -2.16 17.45
CA LYS A 75 10.98 -2.61 16.32
C LYS A 75 9.96 -3.72 16.65
N HIS A 76 10.14 -4.42 17.77
CA HIS A 76 9.26 -5.51 18.22
C HIS A 76 8.20 -5.05 19.23
N THR A 77 8.31 -3.85 19.81
CA THR A 77 7.40 -3.37 20.87
C THR A 77 5.95 -3.28 20.40
N LEU A 78 5.67 -2.60 19.28
CA LEU A 78 4.30 -2.49 18.77
C LEU A 78 3.72 -3.83 18.27
N PRO A 79 4.47 -4.66 17.51
CA PRO A 79 4.02 -6.03 17.19
C PRO A 79 3.68 -6.86 18.43
N PHE A 80 4.49 -6.75 19.50
CA PHE A 80 4.23 -7.43 20.76
C PHE A 80 2.94 -6.95 21.44
N PHE A 81 2.69 -5.64 21.48
CA PHE A 81 1.44 -5.09 22.00
C PHE A 81 0.22 -5.53 21.19
N PHE A 82 0.35 -5.59 19.86
CA PHE A 82 -0.71 -6.11 19.00
C PHE A 82 -0.98 -7.60 19.28
N PHE A 83 0.07 -8.40 19.45
CA PHE A 83 -0.07 -9.80 19.84
C PHE A 83 -0.83 -9.95 21.16
N LEU A 84 -0.45 -9.21 22.20
CA LEU A 84 -1.14 -9.22 23.49
C LEU A 84 -2.63 -8.85 23.35
N ASN A 85 -2.93 -7.81 22.58
CA ASN A 85 -4.30 -7.40 22.30
C ASN A 85 -5.12 -8.50 21.61
N GLU A 86 -4.55 -9.21 20.63
CA GLU A 86 -5.22 -10.30 19.95
C GLU A 86 -5.33 -11.56 20.83
N THR A 87 -4.31 -11.89 21.62
CA THR A 87 -4.32 -13.03 22.55
C THR A 87 -5.45 -12.92 23.56
N TYR A 88 -5.70 -11.71 24.07
CA TYR A 88 -6.72 -11.46 25.09
C TYR A 88 -8.00 -10.82 24.52
N ARG A 89 -8.20 -10.90 23.19
CA ARG A 89 -9.35 -10.32 22.49
C ARG A 89 -10.63 -11.06 22.84
N GLY A 90 -11.36 -10.56 23.82
CA GLY A 90 -12.61 -11.15 24.30
C GLY A 90 -12.82 -10.97 25.80
N LEU A 91 -11.77 -10.61 26.53
CA LEU A 91 -11.86 -10.20 27.92
C LEU A 91 -12.44 -8.80 28.07
N GLY A 92 -13.05 -8.50 29.21
CA GLY A 92 -13.42 -7.13 29.56
C GLY A 92 -12.17 -6.24 29.71
N ALA A 93 -12.30 -4.92 29.53
CA ALA A 93 -11.14 -4.01 29.52
C ALA A 93 -10.23 -4.11 30.76
N ALA A 94 -10.83 -4.28 31.96
CA ALA A 94 -10.07 -4.45 33.20
C ALA A 94 -9.36 -5.82 33.26
N GLU A 95 -10.05 -6.89 32.87
CA GLU A 95 -9.52 -8.25 32.83
C GLU A 95 -8.39 -8.38 31.81
N GLN A 96 -8.54 -7.78 30.63
CA GLN A 96 -7.50 -7.71 29.60
C GLN A 96 -6.26 -6.98 30.13
N SER A 97 -6.46 -5.85 30.81
CA SER A 97 -5.35 -5.08 31.39
C SER A 97 -4.57 -5.91 32.41
N GLU A 98 -5.25 -6.66 33.28
CA GLU A 98 -4.59 -7.50 34.27
C GLU A 98 -3.91 -8.71 33.63
N ALA A 99 -4.55 -9.36 32.65
CA ALA A 99 -3.97 -10.48 31.91
C ALA A 99 -2.68 -10.08 31.18
N VAL A 100 -2.66 -8.90 30.55
CA VAL A 100 -1.46 -8.37 29.89
C VAL A 100 -0.35 -8.07 30.90
N ARG A 101 -0.69 -7.48 32.05
CA ARG A 101 0.28 -7.22 33.12
C ARG A 101 0.92 -8.51 33.61
N ALA A 102 0.11 -9.52 33.92
CA ALA A 102 0.56 -10.83 34.37
C ALA A 102 1.43 -11.52 33.31
N HIS A 103 1.05 -11.42 32.03
CA HIS A 103 1.87 -11.95 30.92
C HIS A 103 3.26 -11.30 30.89
N MET A 104 3.35 -9.97 30.99
CA MET A 104 4.62 -9.26 30.97
C MET A 104 5.51 -9.64 32.16
N GLN A 105 4.92 -9.86 33.34
CA GLN A 105 5.65 -10.33 34.52
C GLN A 105 6.18 -11.76 34.36
N LEU A 106 5.50 -12.61 33.60
CA LEU A 106 5.94 -13.98 33.33
C LEU A 106 7.13 -14.03 32.37
N ILE A 107 7.11 -13.19 31.32
CA ILE A 107 8.09 -13.29 30.23
C ILE A 107 9.31 -12.38 30.42
N LEU A 108 9.19 -11.24 31.10
CA LEU A 108 10.29 -10.27 31.20
C LEU A 108 11.18 -10.58 32.41
N ALA A 109 12.48 -10.40 32.22
CA ALA A 109 13.51 -10.83 33.16
C ALA A 109 13.41 -10.22 34.58
N THR A 110 12.82 -9.03 34.73
CA THR A 110 12.67 -8.40 36.05
C THR A 110 11.28 -7.77 36.22
N PRO A 111 10.77 -7.70 37.46
CA PRO A 111 9.50 -7.03 37.77
C PRO A 111 9.47 -5.56 37.30
N GLU A 112 10.60 -4.85 37.41
CA GLU A 112 10.71 -3.45 36.99
C GLU A 112 10.63 -3.32 35.47
N LYS A 113 11.28 -4.21 34.72
CA LYS A 113 11.15 -4.25 33.25
C LYS A 113 9.71 -4.56 32.84
N ALA A 114 9.07 -5.51 33.51
CA ALA A 114 7.67 -5.86 33.27
C ALA A 114 6.73 -4.67 33.52
N GLN A 115 6.91 -3.99 34.66
CA GLN A 115 6.09 -2.84 35.03
C GLN A 115 6.27 -1.68 34.04
N ARG A 116 7.50 -1.36 33.63
CA ARG A 116 7.77 -0.32 32.62
C ARG A 116 7.19 -0.68 31.25
N MET A 117 7.28 -1.95 30.82
CA MET A 117 6.67 -2.40 29.57
C MET A 117 5.14 -2.27 29.63
N PHE A 118 4.55 -2.58 30.78
CA PHE A 118 3.11 -2.47 31.00
C PHE A 118 2.63 -1.02 31.00
N GLU A 119 3.40 -0.11 31.60
CA GLU A 119 3.14 1.35 31.53
C GLU A 119 3.20 1.85 30.08
N LEU A 120 4.18 1.41 29.30
CA LEU A 120 4.29 1.76 27.89
C LEU A 120 3.09 1.21 27.08
N TYR A 121 2.66 -0.03 27.34
CA TYR A 121 1.47 -0.62 26.74
C TYR A 121 0.21 0.17 27.08
N ARG A 122 0.02 0.57 28.34
CA ARG A 122 -1.12 1.40 28.75
C ARG A 122 -1.14 2.75 28.03
N ALA A 123 0.01 3.43 27.98
CA ALA A 123 0.14 4.69 27.25
C ALA A 123 -0.17 4.52 25.75
N HIS A 124 0.20 3.38 25.17
CA HIS A 124 -0.15 3.02 23.79
C HIS A 124 -1.66 2.77 23.60
N GLU A 125 -2.33 2.08 24.51
CA GLU A 125 -3.77 1.86 24.43
C GLU A 125 -4.58 3.16 24.59
N GLU A 126 -4.15 4.06 25.47
CA GLU A 126 -4.74 5.40 25.59
C GLU A 126 -4.55 6.22 24.32
N TYR A 127 -3.34 6.18 23.74
CA TYR A 127 -3.06 6.77 22.43
C TYR A 127 -4.00 6.23 21.33
N ARG A 128 -4.17 4.91 21.25
CA ARG A 128 -5.08 4.28 20.27
C ARG A 128 -6.52 4.76 20.45
N LYS A 129 -7.01 4.82 21.69
CA LYS A 129 -8.37 5.30 21.99
C LYS A 129 -8.55 6.75 21.53
N GLU A 130 -7.60 7.63 21.82
CA GLU A 130 -7.66 9.03 21.40
C GLU A 130 -7.58 9.20 19.88
N LEU A 131 -6.74 8.39 19.23
CA LEU A 131 -6.61 8.38 17.77
C LEU A 131 -7.94 7.98 17.11
N MET A 132 -8.63 6.98 17.66
CA MET A 132 -9.93 6.52 17.16
C MET A 132 -11.06 7.47 17.48
N GLY A 133 -11.05 8.09 18.66
CA GLY A 133 -12.02 9.12 19.02
C GLY A 133 -11.93 10.39 18.16
N ASN A 134 -10.81 10.60 17.46
CA ASN A 134 -10.57 11.77 16.61
C ASN A 134 -10.21 11.38 15.17
N HIS A 135 -10.74 10.28 14.65
CA HIS A 135 -10.37 9.72 13.35
C HIS A 135 -10.34 10.78 12.22
N ASP A 136 -11.40 11.58 12.08
CA ASP A 136 -11.53 12.53 10.98
C ASP A 136 -10.48 13.64 11.03
N ARG A 137 -10.05 14.05 12.23
CA ARG A 137 -8.96 15.02 12.39
C ARG A 137 -7.67 14.54 11.74
N TRP A 138 -7.40 13.24 11.83
CA TRP A 138 -6.12 12.66 11.42
C TRP A 138 -6.15 12.09 10.00
N PHE A 139 -7.30 11.63 9.52
CA PHE A 139 -7.39 10.75 8.34
C PHE A 139 -8.37 11.19 7.23
N SER A 140 -9.05 12.33 7.37
CA SER A 140 -10.01 12.81 6.34
C SER A 140 -9.39 13.52 5.14
N ARG A 141 -8.09 13.87 5.21
CA ARG A 141 -7.41 14.68 4.21
C ARG A 141 -6.68 13.80 3.20
N LEU A 142 -7.02 13.94 1.91
CA LEU A 142 -6.54 13.06 0.85
C LEU A 142 -5.52 13.73 -0.09
N ALA A 143 -5.37 15.06 -0.07
CA ALA A 143 -4.38 15.71 -0.92
C ALA A 143 -2.94 15.43 -0.42
N PRO A 144 -1.93 15.27 -1.32
CA PRO A 144 -0.58 14.90 -0.92
C PRO A 144 0.02 15.79 0.19
N GLY A 145 -0.07 17.12 0.02
CA GLY A 145 0.47 18.08 0.98
C GLY A 145 -0.23 18.03 2.33
N GLU A 146 -1.53 17.78 2.33
CA GLU A 146 -2.32 17.68 3.56
C GLU A 146 -2.04 16.39 4.31
N MET A 147 -1.84 15.27 3.62
CA MET A 147 -1.44 14.02 4.27
C MET A 147 -0.05 14.12 4.90
N ILE A 148 0.92 14.77 4.24
CA ILE A 148 2.24 15.05 4.83
C ILE A 148 2.08 15.93 6.08
N ALA A 149 1.19 16.93 6.05
CA ALA A 149 0.90 17.76 7.23
C ALA A 149 0.26 16.94 8.36
N SER A 150 -0.75 16.11 8.05
CA SER A 150 -1.39 15.21 9.02
C SER A 150 -0.41 14.22 9.63
N LEU A 151 0.48 13.63 8.83
CA LEU A 151 1.51 12.71 9.29
C LEU A 151 2.50 13.41 10.24
N ARG A 152 2.88 14.65 9.93
CA ARG A 152 3.75 15.47 10.77
C ARG A 152 3.08 15.81 12.10
N ASP A 153 1.82 16.21 12.08
CA ASP A 153 1.07 16.56 13.29
C ASP A 153 0.80 15.31 14.15
N LEU A 154 0.53 14.16 13.52
CA LEU A 154 0.42 12.89 14.22
C LEU A 154 1.75 12.51 14.91
N GLN A 155 2.88 12.69 14.23
CA GLN A 155 4.18 12.41 14.85
C GLN A 155 4.50 13.38 15.97
N LYS A 156 4.15 14.68 15.85
CA LYS A 156 4.27 15.62 16.97
C LYS A 156 3.44 15.17 18.17
N PHE A 157 2.20 14.76 17.95
CA PHE A 157 1.33 14.23 18.99
C PHE A 157 1.93 12.99 19.67
N ARG A 158 2.49 12.05 18.90
CA ARG A 158 3.23 10.89 19.44
C ARG A 158 4.43 11.32 20.28
N ARG A 159 5.23 12.29 19.82
CA ARG A 159 6.39 12.82 20.55
C ARG A 159 6.02 13.52 21.85
N VAL A 160 4.87 14.20 21.92
CA VAL A 160 4.35 14.80 23.16
C VAL A 160 4.00 13.71 24.19
N ARG A 161 3.42 12.59 23.74
CA ARG A 161 2.98 11.51 24.62
C ARG A 161 4.10 10.58 25.08
N PHE A 162 4.93 10.11 24.15
CA PHE A 162 5.95 9.08 24.44
C PHE A 162 7.35 9.68 24.66
N GLY A 163 7.53 10.97 24.40
CA GLY A 163 8.85 11.56 24.25
C GLY A 163 9.43 11.34 22.85
N ARG A 164 10.38 12.18 22.45
CA ARG A 164 10.92 12.19 21.08
C ARG A 164 11.56 10.86 20.70
N GLU A 165 12.49 10.37 21.52
CA GLU A 165 13.25 9.15 21.24
C GLU A 165 12.34 7.93 21.13
N ALA A 166 11.42 7.74 22.10
CA ALA A 166 10.54 6.59 22.07
C ALA A 166 9.51 6.67 20.94
N ALA A 167 8.95 7.84 20.66
CA ALA A 167 8.03 8.02 19.54
C ALA A 167 8.73 7.76 18.18
N ASP A 168 9.96 8.23 18.01
CA ASP A 168 10.70 8.01 16.76
C ASP A 168 11.15 6.54 16.63
N ALA A 169 11.48 5.86 17.73
CA ALA A 169 11.78 4.42 17.71
C ALA A 169 10.56 3.54 17.43
N LEU A 170 9.38 3.87 17.98
CA LEU A 170 8.16 3.09 17.79
C LEU A 170 7.52 3.34 16.42
N PHE A 171 7.54 4.59 15.96
CA PHE A 171 6.73 5.02 14.81
C PHE A 171 7.55 5.61 13.66
N GLY A 172 8.84 5.82 13.83
CA GLY A 172 9.67 6.51 12.83
C GLY A 172 9.72 5.75 11.50
N VAL A 173 9.78 4.42 11.53
CA VAL A 173 9.75 3.58 10.32
C VAL A 173 8.45 3.79 9.56
N GLU A 174 7.31 3.74 10.26
CA GLU A 174 5.98 4.01 9.66
C GLU A 174 5.96 5.40 9.01
N VAL A 175 6.35 6.44 9.77
CA VAL A 175 6.32 7.83 9.30
C VAL A 175 7.19 8.01 8.06
N LYS A 176 8.43 7.53 8.10
CA LYS A 176 9.37 7.64 6.97
C LYS A 176 8.89 6.87 5.75
N SER A 177 8.30 5.69 5.95
CA SER A 177 7.73 4.86 4.87
C SER A 177 6.55 5.53 4.18
N LEU A 178 5.63 6.09 4.97
CA LEU A 178 4.45 6.78 4.47
C LEU A 178 4.81 8.08 3.76
N GLU A 179 5.71 8.87 4.34
CA GLU A 179 6.22 10.09 3.72
C GLU A 179 6.87 9.78 2.37
N TYR A 180 7.74 8.76 2.30
CA TYR A 180 8.37 8.33 1.05
C TYR A 180 7.33 7.91 0.01
N THR A 181 6.34 7.10 0.42
CA THR A 181 5.28 6.64 -0.50
C THR A 181 4.45 7.78 -1.05
N ILE A 182 4.05 8.75 -0.20
CA ILE A 182 3.26 9.92 -0.62
C ILE A 182 4.07 10.78 -1.59
N ARG A 183 5.33 11.09 -1.25
CA ARG A 183 6.22 11.92 -2.08
C ARG A 183 6.55 11.24 -3.41
N LYS A 184 6.84 9.94 -3.40
CA LYS A 184 7.08 9.12 -4.60
C LYS A 184 5.87 9.13 -5.51
N HIS A 185 4.68 8.89 -4.97
CA HIS A 185 3.45 8.90 -5.75
C HIS A 185 3.18 10.27 -6.39
N ALA A 186 3.34 11.37 -5.64
CA ALA A 186 3.17 12.72 -6.16
C ALA A 186 4.12 13.05 -7.32
N ILE A 187 5.35 12.50 -7.32
CA ILE A 187 6.28 12.64 -8.45
C ILE A 187 5.79 11.84 -9.66
N ILE A 188 5.33 10.60 -9.45
CA ILE A 188 4.88 9.69 -10.52
C ILE A 188 3.63 10.24 -11.20
N THR A 189 2.61 10.68 -10.45
CA THR A 189 1.33 11.17 -10.99
C THR A 189 1.35 12.65 -11.40
N GLY A 190 2.43 13.36 -11.11
CA GLY A 190 2.60 14.75 -11.49
C GLY A 190 2.50 14.97 -13.01
N LYS A 191 1.48 15.72 -13.45
CA LYS A 191 1.15 15.93 -14.88
C LYS A 191 2.11 16.86 -15.65
N ARG A 192 2.98 17.59 -14.95
CA ARG A 192 3.83 18.65 -15.56
C ARG A 192 5.20 18.17 -16.03
N ALA A 193 5.68 17.04 -15.52
CA ALA A 193 7.02 16.53 -15.81
C ALA A 193 6.96 15.33 -16.75
N GLY A 194 7.90 15.27 -17.71
CA GLY A 194 8.16 14.06 -18.49
C GLY A 194 8.93 13.02 -17.69
N GLY A 195 8.99 11.79 -18.20
CA GLY A 195 9.50 10.61 -17.50
C GLY A 195 10.94 10.74 -17.05
N ILE A 196 11.82 11.32 -17.89
CA ILE A 196 13.24 11.55 -17.54
C ILE A 196 13.37 12.48 -16.33
N GLU A 197 12.59 13.56 -16.28
CA GLU A 197 12.62 14.49 -15.16
C GLU A 197 12.05 13.85 -13.88
N LYS A 198 10.99 13.05 -14.01
CA LYS A 198 10.45 12.26 -12.90
C LYS A 198 11.47 11.26 -12.37
N GLU A 199 12.22 10.54 -13.22
CA GLU A 199 13.27 9.60 -12.78
C GLU A 199 14.39 10.31 -12.01
N LYS A 200 14.79 11.52 -12.45
CA LYS A 200 15.75 12.36 -11.70
C LYS A 200 15.21 12.77 -10.34
N ARG A 201 13.95 13.21 -10.28
CA ARG A 201 13.27 13.59 -9.03
C ARG A 201 13.15 12.40 -8.06
N LEU A 202 12.80 11.21 -8.56
CA LEU A 202 12.72 9.98 -7.77
C LEU A 202 14.08 9.57 -7.21
N THR A 203 15.13 9.67 -8.02
CA THR A 203 16.50 9.38 -7.58
C THR A 203 16.94 10.33 -6.47
N ARG A 204 16.66 11.63 -6.63
CA ARG A 204 16.92 12.64 -5.58
C ARG A 204 16.12 12.33 -4.31
N LEU A 205 14.85 11.99 -4.43
CA LEU A 205 14.00 11.64 -3.28
C LEU A 205 14.57 10.44 -2.52
N ARG A 206 15.02 9.39 -3.22
CA ARG A 206 15.61 8.21 -2.58
C ARG A 206 16.89 8.56 -1.82
N LEU A 207 17.78 9.33 -2.44
CA LEU A 207 19.00 9.82 -1.80
C LEU A 207 18.69 10.68 -0.58
N GLU A 208 17.76 11.63 -0.72
CA GLU A 208 17.35 12.53 0.34
C GLU A 208 16.77 11.78 1.54
N MET A 209 15.95 10.75 1.33
CA MET A 209 15.26 10.06 2.43
C MET A 209 16.07 8.89 3.01
N TRP A 210 16.87 8.21 2.20
CA TRP A 210 17.49 6.93 2.56
C TRP A 210 19.02 6.93 2.48
N GLY A 211 19.65 8.01 2.00
CA GLY A 211 21.10 8.13 1.92
C GLY A 211 21.73 6.94 1.18
N ASP A 212 22.65 6.25 1.87
CA ASP A 212 23.39 5.09 1.34
C ASP A 212 22.48 3.89 1.00
N GLN A 213 21.26 3.83 1.53
CA GLN A 213 20.28 2.77 1.24
C GLN A 213 19.36 3.09 0.05
N SER A 214 19.60 4.21 -0.64
CA SER A 214 18.73 4.73 -1.70
C SER A 214 18.56 3.79 -2.89
N GLU A 215 19.58 3.01 -3.26
CA GLU A 215 19.51 2.10 -4.42
C GLU A 215 18.72 0.83 -4.15
N THR A 216 18.65 0.40 -2.89
CA THR A 216 18.12 -0.90 -2.49
C THR A 216 16.74 -0.81 -1.86
N ILE A 217 16.27 0.38 -1.47
CA ILE A 217 14.97 0.56 -0.81
C ILE A 217 13.79 -0.02 -1.62
N ASP A 218 13.82 0.16 -2.95
CA ASP A 218 12.80 -0.32 -3.90
C ASP A 218 13.14 -1.73 -4.46
N SER A 219 14.13 -2.46 -3.91
CA SER A 219 14.58 -3.73 -4.49
C SER A 219 13.62 -4.90 -4.24
N ARG A 220 12.67 -4.76 -3.32
CA ARG A 220 11.62 -5.76 -3.07
C ARG A 220 10.50 -5.74 -4.10
N LEU A 221 10.41 -4.69 -4.92
CA LEU A 221 9.49 -4.68 -6.02
C LEU A 221 9.88 -5.76 -7.02
N THR A 222 8.93 -6.62 -7.36
CA THR A 222 9.08 -7.61 -8.43
C THR A 222 9.39 -6.90 -9.76
N PRO A 223 10.02 -7.59 -10.74
CA PRO A 223 10.25 -7.01 -12.07
C PRO A 223 8.97 -6.44 -12.71
N ALA A 224 7.83 -7.11 -12.50
CA ALA A 224 6.52 -6.62 -12.94
C ALA A 224 6.11 -5.30 -12.31
N GLN A 225 6.24 -5.15 -10.99
CA GLN A 225 5.92 -3.91 -10.30
C GLN A 225 6.84 -2.77 -10.74
N ARG A 226 8.14 -3.04 -10.93
CA ARG A 226 9.10 -2.03 -11.42
C ARG A 226 8.80 -1.61 -12.86
N CYS A 227 8.43 -2.55 -13.71
CA CYS A 227 8.02 -2.26 -15.08
C CYS A 227 6.75 -1.41 -15.12
N GLU A 228 5.73 -1.76 -14.33
CA GLU A 228 4.47 -1.01 -14.26
C GLU A 228 4.70 0.41 -13.73
N GLU A 229 5.50 0.56 -12.66
CA GLU A 229 5.90 1.86 -12.15
C GLU A 229 6.63 2.70 -13.21
N LYS A 230 7.57 2.10 -13.96
CA LYS A 230 8.27 2.79 -15.05
C LYS A 230 7.34 3.20 -16.19
N ILE A 231 6.35 2.38 -16.53
CA ILE A 231 5.32 2.77 -17.51
C ILE A 231 4.52 3.99 -17.00
N ASN A 232 4.12 4.01 -15.72
CA ASN A 232 3.37 5.13 -15.15
C ASN A 232 4.21 6.42 -15.05
N ILE A 233 5.52 6.31 -14.80
CA ILE A 233 6.44 7.45 -14.83
C ILE A 233 6.37 8.17 -16.18
N TYR A 234 6.40 7.41 -17.28
CA TYR A 234 6.39 7.91 -18.65
C TYR A 234 4.98 8.15 -19.23
N GLU A 235 3.92 8.06 -18.42
CA GLU A 235 2.54 8.19 -18.91
C GLU A 235 2.29 9.52 -19.64
N ASN A 236 2.84 10.63 -19.13
CA ASN A 236 2.72 11.94 -19.76
C ASN A 236 3.41 11.96 -21.14
N ASP A 237 4.59 11.33 -21.26
CA ASP A 237 5.32 11.25 -22.54
C ASP A 237 4.57 10.41 -23.57
N PHE A 238 3.66 9.52 -23.13
CA PHE A 238 2.82 8.72 -24.01
C PHE A 238 1.56 9.44 -24.47
N ALA A 239 1.14 10.51 -23.80
CA ALA A 239 -0.16 11.16 -24.04
C ALA A 239 -0.28 11.73 -25.47
N ASP A 240 0.82 12.23 -26.01
CA ASP A 240 0.88 12.84 -27.34
C ASP A 240 1.29 11.85 -28.46
N LEU A 241 1.55 10.58 -28.12
CA LEU A 241 2.00 9.57 -29.08
C LEU A 241 0.83 8.85 -29.75
N GLY A 242 1.00 8.51 -31.04
CA GLY A 242 0.11 7.59 -31.72
C GLY A 242 0.16 6.17 -31.12
N GLU A 243 -0.89 5.37 -31.29
CA GLU A 243 -1.01 4.05 -30.66
C GLU A 243 0.19 3.13 -30.95
N LYS A 244 0.69 3.11 -32.19
CA LYS A 244 1.85 2.31 -32.57
C LYS A 244 3.11 2.73 -31.80
N GLU A 245 3.43 4.02 -31.83
CA GLU A 245 4.62 4.55 -31.18
C GLU A 245 4.56 4.37 -29.66
N ARG A 246 3.39 4.56 -29.05
CA ARG A 246 3.18 4.27 -27.63
C ARG A 246 3.45 2.81 -27.28
N LEU A 247 2.98 1.86 -28.11
CA LEU A 247 3.23 0.43 -27.89
C LEU A 247 4.72 0.08 -28.05
N ASP A 248 5.40 0.66 -29.04
CA ASP A 248 6.84 0.46 -29.25
C ASP A 248 7.64 0.98 -28.04
N ARG A 249 7.25 2.12 -27.45
CA ARG A 249 7.84 2.65 -26.21
C ARG A 249 7.60 1.74 -25.00
N ILE A 250 6.37 1.26 -24.81
CA ILE A 250 6.03 0.31 -23.74
C ILE A 250 6.82 -0.99 -23.89
N ARG A 251 6.97 -1.50 -25.11
CA ARG A 251 7.82 -2.66 -25.42
C ARG A 251 9.26 -2.40 -25.01
N GLY A 252 9.82 -1.24 -25.36
CA GLY A 252 11.17 -0.83 -24.96
C GLY A 252 11.37 -0.90 -23.46
N ILE A 253 10.45 -0.33 -22.68
CA ILE A 253 10.49 -0.39 -21.20
C ILE A 253 10.42 -1.83 -20.71
N ARG A 254 9.51 -2.66 -21.25
CA ARG A 254 9.37 -4.07 -20.81
C ARG A 254 10.65 -4.88 -21.04
N LEU A 255 11.36 -4.62 -22.14
CA LEU A 255 12.62 -5.30 -22.45
C LEU A 255 13.75 -4.96 -21.46
N GLU A 256 13.63 -3.90 -20.67
CA GLU A 256 14.57 -3.61 -19.58
C GLU A 256 14.40 -4.56 -18.38
N PHE A 257 13.22 -5.16 -18.21
CA PHE A 257 12.88 -5.98 -17.04
C PHE A 257 12.65 -7.47 -17.37
N PHE A 258 12.33 -7.78 -18.62
CA PHE A 258 11.88 -9.11 -19.03
C PHE A 258 12.61 -9.60 -20.28
N PRO A 259 12.82 -10.92 -20.41
CA PRO A 259 13.35 -11.50 -21.64
C PRO A 259 12.36 -11.31 -22.81
N PRO A 260 12.84 -11.25 -24.07
CA PRO A 260 12.00 -11.01 -25.24
C PRO A 260 10.80 -11.95 -25.38
N GLU A 261 10.95 -13.21 -24.99
CA GLU A 261 9.87 -14.21 -25.03
C GLU A 261 8.71 -13.85 -24.10
N GLU A 262 9.02 -13.36 -22.90
CA GLU A 262 8.01 -12.93 -21.93
C GLU A 262 7.32 -11.64 -22.39
N VAL A 263 8.08 -10.69 -22.96
CA VAL A 263 7.51 -9.47 -23.55
C VAL A 263 6.52 -9.81 -24.67
N ASN A 264 6.87 -10.72 -25.58
CA ASN A 264 5.97 -11.17 -26.64
C ASN A 264 4.70 -11.84 -26.08
N ARG A 265 4.81 -12.59 -24.98
CA ARG A 265 3.63 -13.16 -24.28
C ARG A 265 2.73 -12.08 -23.71
N LEU A 266 3.30 -11.07 -23.04
CA LEU A 266 2.58 -9.94 -22.45
C LEU A 266 1.84 -9.14 -23.53
N GLU A 267 2.51 -8.81 -24.64
CA GLU A 267 1.88 -8.14 -25.77
C GLU A 267 0.76 -8.97 -26.40
N GLY A 268 0.96 -10.28 -26.51
CA GLY A 268 -0.08 -11.21 -26.95
C GLY A 268 -1.31 -11.17 -26.04
N ALA A 269 -1.11 -11.11 -24.73
CA ALA A 269 -2.18 -10.93 -23.75
C ALA A 269 -2.86 -9.58 -23.89
N ASP A 270 -2.11 -8.49 -24.03
CA ASP A 270 -2.66 -7.14 -24.22
C ASP A 270 -3.51 -7.04 -25.50
N ARG A 271 -3.07 -7.68 -26.59
CA ARG A 271 -3.82 -7.74 -27.85
C ARG A 271 -5.15 -8.49 -27.67
N ARG A 272 -5.13 -9.64 -26.97
CA ARG A 272 -6.36 -10.38 -26.66
C ARG A 272 -7.31 -9.53 -25.80
N SER A 273 -6.79 -8.91 -24.73
CA SER A 273 -7.57 -8.03 -23.85
C SER A 273 -8.18 -6.84 -24.59
N ARG A 274 -7.43 -6.19 -25.48
CA ARG A 274 -7.95 -5.08 -26.32
C ARG A 274 -9.05 -5.55 -27.26
N ASN A 275 -8.88 -6.71 -27.90
CA ASN A 275 -9.88 -7.30 -28.77
C ASN A 275 -11.16 -7.64 -28.01
N THR A 276 -11.06 -8.26 -26.83
CA THR A 276 -12.21 -8.54 -25.96
C THR A 276 -12.94 -7.26 -25.58
N ARG A 277 -12.23 -6.24 -25.08
CA ARG A 277 -12.86 -4.95 -24.74
C ARG A 277 -13.55 -4.27 -25.93
N LYS A 278 -12.99 -4.42 -27.14
CA LYS A 278 -13.62 -3.90 -28.37
C LYS A 278 -14.92 -4.66 -28.67
N LYS A 279 -14.92 -5.98 -28.55
CA LYS A 279 -16.11 -6.83 -28.69
C LYS A 279 -17.17 -6.47 -27.65
N ASP A 280 -16.78 -6.30 -26.38
CA ASP A 280 -17.69 -5.90 -25.30
C ASP A 280 -18.36 -4.56 -25.56
N ARG A 281 -17.58 -3.54 -25.93
CA ARG A 281 -18.14 -2.23 -26.29
C ARG A 281 -19.08 -2.30 -27.48
N ASP A 282 -18.75 -3.10 -28.49
CA ASP A 282 -19.62 -3.29 -29.65
C ASP A 282 -20.93 -3.99 -29.26
N TYR A 283 -20.83 -5.04 -28.45
CA TYR A 283 -21.98 -5.77 -27.93
C TYR A 283 -22.91 -4.86 -27.14
N TYR A 284 -22.40 -4.12 -26.15
CA TYR A 284 -23.22 -3.19 -25.36
C TYR A 284 -23.86 -2.08 -26.20
N ARG A 285 -23.13 -1.55 -27.18
CA ARG A 285 -23.66 -0.53 -28.09
C ARG A 285 -24.81 -1.08 -28.92
N ARG A 286 -24.70 -2.31 -29.43
CA ARG A 286 -25.68 -2.94 -30.34
C ARG A 286 -26.83 -3.62 -29.60
N SER A 287 -26.64 -4.03 -28.34
CA SER A 287 -27.69 -4.63 -27.52
C SER A 287 -28.68 -3.60 -26.98
N ARG A 288 -28.23 -2.37 -26.74
CA ARG A 288 -29.07 -1.29 -26.18
C ARG A 288 -30.34 -1.00 -27.01
N PRO A 289 -30.28 -0.81 -28.35
CA PRO A 289 -31.49 -0.65 -29.16
C PRO A 289 -32.44 -1.86 -29.13
N ILE A 290 -31.92 -3.08 -28.93
CA ILE A 290 -32.74 -4.31 -28.85
C ILE A 290 -33.51 -4.32 -27.52
N LEU A 291 -32.84 -3.96 -26.43
CA LEU A 291 -33.45 -3.88 -25.09
C LEU A 291 -34.51 -2.78 -25.01
N ASP A 292 -34.24 -1.62 -25.61
CA ASP A 292 -35.10 -0.44 -25.58
C ASP A 292 -36.29 -0.51 -26.58
N ALA A 293 -36.32 -1.52 -27.46
CA ALA A 293 -37.38 -1.72 -28.43
C ALA A 293 -38.73 -2.07 -27.76
N ARG A 294 -39.77 -1.27 -28.03
CA ARG A 294 -41.11 -1.43 -27.44
C ARG A 294 -42.02 -2.34 -28.25
N ASP A 295 -41.65 -2.59 -29.50
CA ASP A 295 -42.33 -3.44 -30.49
C ASP A 295 -41.90 -4.91 -30.39
N LEU A 296 -40.86 -5.21 -29.60
CA LEU A 296 -40.39 -6.58 -29.37
C LEU A 296 -40.89 -7.13 -28.05
N THR A 297 -41.36 -8.38 -28.08
CA THR A 297 -41.58 -9.19 -26.89
C THR A 297 -40.25 -9.56 -26.22
N GLU A 298 -40.28 -9.94 -24.94
CA GLU A 298 -39.08 -10.37 -24.22
C GLU A 298 -38.43 -11.61 -24.85
N THR A 299 -39.21 -12.52 -25.43
CA THR A 299 -38.68 -13.68 -26.17
C THR A 299 -37.90 -13.26 -27.41
N GLU A 300 -38.46 -12.36 -28.23
CA GLU A 300 -37.80 -11.85 -29.45
C GLU A 300 -36.54 -11.02 -29.12
N LYS A 301 -36.56 -10.28 -28.01
CA LYS A 301 -35.36 -9.58 -27.51
C LYS A 301 -34.27 -10.58 -27.15
N ASN A 302 -34.60 -11.65 -26.43
CA ASN A 302 -33.63 -12.67 -26.03
C ASN A 302 -33.04 -13.41 -27.23
N GLU A 303 -33.85 -13.75 -28.24
CA GLU A 303 -33.36 -14.35 -29.49
C GLU A 303 -32.38 -13.43 -30.22
N LYS A 304 -32.76 -12.14 -30.41
CA LYS A 304 -31.89 -11.15 -31.07
C LYS A 304 -30.60 -10.88 -30.28
N LEU A 305 -30.64 -10.90 -28.95
CA LEU A 305 -29.44 -10.76 -28.12
C LEU A 305 -28.54 -11.98 -28.22
N MET A 306 -29.10 -13.19 -28.30
CA MET A 306 -28.34 -14.42 -28.48
C MET A 306 -27.67 -14.47 -29.86
N ASP A 307 -28.36 -14.05 -30.92
CA ASP A 307 -27.78 -13.92 -32.26
C ASP A 307 -26.65 -12.89 -32.27
N LEU A 308 -26.85 -11.73 -31.65
CA LEU A 308 -25.82 -10.70 -31.51
C LEU A 308 -24.60 -11.20 -30.72
N GLN A 309 -24.83 -11.97 -29.65
CA GLN A 309 -23.75 -12.57 -28.87
C GLN A 309 -22.95 -13.58 -29.70
N ASN A 310 -23.63 -14.44 -30.45
CA ASN A 310 -23.01 -15.41 -31.35
C ASN A 310 -22.23 -14.72 -32.48
N GLU A 311 -22.73 -13.61 -33.02
CA GLU A 311 -22.06 -12.83 -34.05
C GLU A 311 -20.74 -12.21 -33.54
N ILE A 312 -20.77 -11.61 -32.34
CA ILE A 312 -19.62 -10.85 -31.80
C ILE A 312 -18.57 -11.77 -31.16
N TYR A 313 -19.02 -12.79 -30.42
CA TYR A 313 -18.15 -13.66 -29.63
C TYR A 313 -17.91 -15.04 -30.26
N GLY A 314 -18.75 -15.45 -31.22
CA GLY A 314 -18.81 -16.82 -31.71
C GLY A 314 -19.72 -17.71 -30.86
N THR A 315 -20.12 -18.85 -31.40
CA THR A 315 -20.99 -19.82 -30.70
C THR A 315 -20.24 -20.48 -29.53
N PRO A 316 -20.81 -20.52 -28.31
CA PRO A 316 -20.22 -21.22 -27.19
C PRO A 316 -20.09 -22.73 -27.51
N GLY A 317 -18.86 -23.26 -27.54
CA GLY A 317 -18.58 -24.66 -27.86
C GLY A 317 -18.14 -24.94 -29.30
N GLY A 318 -18.02 -23.92 -30.15
CA GLY A 318 -17.33 -24.02 -31.44
C GLY A 318 -15.82 -24.08 -31.24
N SER A 319 -15.24 -25.27 -31.38
CA SER A 319 -13.83 -25.60 -31.28
C SER A 319 -12.92 -24.70 -32.13
N GLY A 320 -12.28 -23.72 -31.48
CA GLY A 320 -11.09 -23.03 -31.96
C GLY A 320 -9.81 -23.82 -31.65
N LEU A 321 -9.73 -25.06 -32.13
CA LEU A 321 -8.46 -25.74 -32.39
C LEU A 321 -8.30 -25.82 -33.90
N ARG A 322 -7.56 -24.86 -34.46
CA ARG A 322 -6.75 -25.00 -35.68
C ARG A 322 -5.78 -23.84 -35.79
#